data_AF-A0A3D5K0N4-F1
#
_entry.id   AF-A0A3D5K0N4-F1
#
_cell.length_a   1.000
_cell.length_b   1.000
_cell.length_c   1.000
_cell.angle_alpha   90.00
_cell.angle_beta   90.00
_cell.angle_gamma   90.00
#
_symmetry.space_group_name_H-M   'P 1'
#
loop_
_entity.id
_entity.type
_entity.pdbx_description
1 polymer ?
#
loop_
_entity_poly.entity_id
_entity_poly.type
_entity_poly.pdbx_seq_one_letter_code
_entity_poly.pdbx_strand_id
1 'polypeptide(L)'
;MKTPEKQFEQSTAPVTPKDFIERNTIRGLWAICRDWLIIAGAITASILADHWAVWLASVSIIGVMQFALAEAILHEASHYNLFQSRRLHHRLQFLYAWP
;
A
#
# COMPACT_ATOMS: atom_id res chain seq x y z
N MET A 1 -43.53 5.27 -32.28
CA MET A 1 -42.67 4.34 -31.52
C MET A 1 -41.91 5.17 -30.49
N LYS A 2 -42.35 5.17 -29.21
CA LYS A 2 -41.69 5.93 -28.14
C LYS A 2 -40.51 5.10 -27.62
N THR A 3 -39.30 5.62 -27.76
CA THR A 3 -38.10 5.07 -27.15
C THR A 3 -38.19 5.32 -25.62
N PRO A 4 -37.93 4.32 -24.76
CA PRO A 4 -37.87 4.58 -23.33
C PRO A 4 -36.56 5.33 -23.02
N GLU A 5 -36.67 6.58 -22.61
CA GLU A 5 -35.58 7.33 -22.01
C GLU A 5 -35.17 6.60 -20.72
N LYS A 6 -33.98 5.98 -20.71
CA LYS A 6 -33.37 5.50 -19.48
C LYS A 6 -33.04 6.73 -18.63
N GLN A 7 -33.93 7.05 -17.70
CA GLN A 7 -33.66 8.00 -16.62
C GLN A 7 -32.48 7.46 -15.82
N PHE A 8 -31.32 8.10 -15.98
CA PHE A 8 -30.25 8.01 -15.00
C PHE A 8 -30.78 8.68 -13.73
N GLU A 9 -31.36 7.88 -12.83
CA GLU A 9 -31.65 8.33 -11.48
C GLU A 9 -30.31 8.64 -10.79
N GLN A 10 -29.86 9.88 -10.91
CA GLN A 10 -28.82 10.41 -10.05
C GLN A 10 -29.38 10.40 -8.64
N SER A 11 -28.84 9.49 -7.81
CA SER A 11 -29.16 9.42 -6.38
C SER A 11 -28.99 10.80 -5.76
N THR A 12 -30.07 11.34 -5.18
CA THR A 12 -30.13 12.69 -4.58
C THR A 12 -29.53 12.74 -3.17
N ALA A 13 -28.94 11.63 -2.71
CA ALA A 13 -28.22 11.60 -1.45
C ALA A 13 -26.95 12.48 -1.55
N PRO A 14 -26.63 13.29 -0.54
CA PRO A 14 -25.41 14.08 -0.55
C PRO A 14 -24.20 13.15 -0.63
N VAL A 15 -23.50 13.19 -1.75
CA VAL A 15 -22.28 12.41 -1.97
C VAL A 15 -21.29 12.78 -0.88
N THR A 16 -20.98 11.82 -0.02
CA THR A 16 -20.06 12.04 1.10
C THR A 16 -18.68 11.60 0.65
N PRO A 17 -17.57 12.28 1.02
CA PRO A 17 -16.22 11.88 0.62
C PRO A 17 -15.86 10.41 0.92
N LYS A 18 -16.56 9.80 1.90
CA LYS A 18 -16.44 8.40 2.27
C LYS A 18 -16.92 7.42 1.18
N ASP A 19 -17.79 7.85 0.28
CA ASP A 19 -18.35 7.02 -0.79
C ASP A 19 -17.33 6.74 -1.91
N PHE A 20 -16.27 7.55 -1.99
CA PHE A 20 -15.16 7.35 -2.94
C PHE A 20 -14.00 6.53 -2.37
N ILE A 21 -14.11 6.09 -1.12
CA ILE A 21 -13.03 5.43 -0.41
C ILE A 21 -13.34 3.93 -0.33
N GLU A 22 -12.76 3.17 -1.27
CA GLU A 22 -12.84 1.71 -1.25
C GLU A 22 -11.69 1.12 -0.43
N ARG A 23 -12.00 0.65 0.79
CA ARG A 23 -11.03 -0.01 1.66
C ARG A 23 -10.82 -1.44 1.22
N ASN A 24 -9.62 -1.76 0.73
CA ASN A 24 -9.28 -3.12 0.37
C ASN A 24 -8.05 -3.63 1.16
N THR A 25 -8.35 -4.36 2.24
CA THR A 25 -7.36 -4.97 3.13
C THR A 25 -6.37 -5.87 2.38
N ILE A 26 -6.80 -6.57 1.34
CA ILE A 26 -5.94 -7.47 0.55
C ILE A 26 -4.92 -6.67 -0.24
N ARG A 27 -5.32 -5.54 -0.83
CA ARG A 27 -4.40 -4.65 -1.56
C ARG A 27 -3.35 -4.06 -0.63
N GLY A 28 -3.75 -3.64 0.58
CA GLY A 28 -2.83 -3.15 1.61
C GLY A 28 -1.82 -4.21 2.07
N LEU A 29 -2.29 -5.42 2.39
CA LEU A 29 -1.43 -6.56 2.73
C LEU A 29 -0.46 -6.91 1.60
N TRP A 30 -0.96 -6.95 0.35
CA TRP A 30 -0.13 -7.26 -0.80
C TRP A 30 0.95 -6.21 -1.05
N ALA A 31 0.64 -4.93 -0.86
CA ALA A 31 1.63 -3.85 -0.96
C ALA A 31 2.76 -4.02 0.06
N ILE A 32 2.42 -4.28 1.33
CA ILE A 32 3.40 -4.55 2.39
C ILE A 32 4.24 -5.79 2.05
N CYS A 33 3.60 -6.89 1.67
CA CYS A 33 4.29 -8.13 1.32
C CYS A 33 5.26 -7.94 0.13
N ARG A 34 4.83 -7.22 -0.92
CA ARG A 34 5.66 -6.92 -2.08
C ARG A 34 6.93 -6.17 -1.68
N ASP A 35 6.80 -5.12 -0.88
CA ASP A 35 7.93 -4.27 -0.51
C ASP A 35 8.94 -5.04 0.35
N TRP A 36 8.46 -5.86 1.29
CA TRP A 36 9.31 -6.76 2.07
C TRP A 36 10.00 -7.83 1.22
N LEU A 37 9.33 -8.38 0.20
CA LEU A 37 9.96 -9.32 -0.73
C LEU A 37 11.06 -8.67 -1.55
N ILE A 38 10.88 -7.41 -1.98
CA ILE A 38 11.92 -6.66 -2.71
C ILE A 38 13.11 -6.40 -1.79
N ILE A 39 12.87 -5.98 -0.54
CA ILE A 39 13.93 -5.77 0.46
C ILE A 39 14.71 -7.07 0.70
N ALA A 40 14.02 -8.19 0.97
CA ALA A 40 14.65 -9.48 1.18
C ALA A 40 15.42 -9.97 -0.05
N GLY A 41 14.89 -9.74 -1.25
CA GLY A 41 15.55 -10.02 -2.52
C GLY A 41 16.83 -9.20 -2.71
N ALA A 42 16.79 -7.90 -2.42
CA ALA A 42 17.96 -7.02 -2.49
C ALA A 42 19.06 -7.45 -1.50
N ILE A 43 18.69 -7.79 -0.27
CA ILE A 43 19.63 -8.31 0.74
C ILE A 43 20.29 -9.61 0.23
N THR A 44 19.47 -10.56 -0.26
CA THR A 44 19.94 -11.84 -0.77
C THR A 44 20.88 -11.65 -1.96
N ALA A 45 20.52 -10.79 -2.91
CA ALA A 45 21.36 -10.47 -4.07
C ALA A 45 22.70 -9.85 -3.66
N SER A 46 22.69 -8.94 -2.68
CA SER A 46 23.92 -8.34 -2.17
C SER A 46 24.85 -9.36 -1.52
N ILE A 47 24.32 -10.31 -0.75
CA ILE A 47 25.10 -11.35 -0.07
C ILE A 47 25.68 -12.34 -1.09
N LEU A 48 24.88 -12.76 -2.08
CA LEU A 48 25.31 -13.75 -3.06
C LEU A 48 26.32 -13.20 -4.08
N ALA A 49 26.21 -11.92 -4.42
CA ALA A 49 27.10 -11.31 -5.40
C ALA A 49 28.48 -10.92 -4.83
N ASP A 50 28.56 -10.65 -3.52
CA ASP A 50 29.77 -10.20 -2.81
C ASP A 50 30.53 -9.08 -3.54
N HIS A 51 29.79 -8.16 -4.18
CA HIS A 51 30.34 -7.12 -5.04
C HIS A 51 29.85 -5.74 -4.60
N TRP A 52 30.77 -4.80 -4.41
CA TRP A 52 30.49 -3.46 -3.88
C TRP A 52 29.43 -2.68 -4.67
N ALA A 53 29.39 -2.82 -6.00
CA ALA A 53 28.38 -2.17 -6.83
C ALA A 53 26.97 -2.75 -6.61
N VAL A 54 26.86 -4.07 -6.40
CA VAL A 54 25.57 -4.72 -6.10
C VAL A 54 25.11 -4.33 -4.70
N TRP A 55 26.05 -4.20 -3.76
CA TRP A 55 25.76 -3.65 -2.44
C TRP A 55 25.20 -2.23 -2.51
N LEU A 56 25.83 -1.32 -3.26
CA LEU A 56 25.34 0.06 -3.45
C LEU A 56 23.93 0.10 -4.07
N ALA A 57 23.70 -0.71 -5.10
CA ALA A 57 22.38 -0.82 -5.72
C ALA A 57 21.34 -1.36 -4.73
N SER A 58 21.70 -2.37 -3.95
CA SER A 58 20.80 -3.00 -2.96
C SER A 58 20.43 -2.05 -1.84
N VAL A 59 21.41 -1.30 -1.28
CA VAL A 59 21.14 -0.28 -0.25
C VAL A 59 20.22 0.81 -0.78
N SER A 60 20.43 1.25 -2.02
CA SER A 60 19.56 2.25 -2.67
C SER A 60 18.13 1.74 -2.84
N ILE A 61 17.97 0.49 -3.31
CA ILE A 61 16.66 -0.16 -3.46
C ILE A 61 15.96 -0.29 -2.11
N ILE A 62 16.67 -0.76 -1.07
CA ILE A 62 16.12 -0.90 0.28
C ILE A 62 15.64 0.46 0.80
N GLY A 63 16.45 1.52 0.63
CA GLY A 63 16.06 2.87 1.05
C GLY A 63 14.79 3.38 0.36
N VAL A 64 14.63 3.15 -0.94
CA VAL A 64 13.41 3.52 -1.67
C VAL A 64 12.20 2.72 -1.18
N MET A 65 12.35 1.42 -0.91
CA MET A 65 11.26 0.61 -0.38
C MET A 65 10.88 1.00 1.05
N GLN A 66 11.86 1.33 1.90
CA GLN A 66 11.62 1.85 3.24
C GLN A 66 10.89 3.20 3.20
N PHE A 67 11.28 4.09 2.29
CA PHE A 67 10.57 5.34 2.05
C PHE A 67 9.13 5.10 1.58
N ALA A 68 8.90 4.15 0.67
CA ALA A 68 7.55 3.80 0.22
C ALA A 68 6.67 3.24 1.35
N LEU A 69 7.23 2.37 2.20
CA LEU A 69 6.55 1.84 3.38
C LEU A 69 6.19 2.96 4.38
N ALA A 70 7.15 3.84 4.67
CA ALA A 70 7.00 4.90 5.66
C ALA A 70 6.13 6.09 5.18
N GLU A 71 6.20 6.47 3.91
CA GLU A 71 5.41 7.59 3.40
C GLU A 71 4.07 7.13 2.86
N ALA A 72 4.00 6.12 1.99
CA ALA A 72 2.73 5.77 1.37
C ALA A 72 1.87 4.91 2.31
N ILE A 73 2.43 3.83 2.86
CA ILE A 73 1.64 2.86 3.64
C ILE A 73 1.31 3.39 5.03
N LEU A 74 2.27 4.01 5.73
CA LEU A 74 2.01 4.59 7.04
C LEU A 74 1.05 5.78 6.97
N HIS A 75 1.17 6.65 5.96
CA HIS A 75 0.24 7.76 5.76
C HIS A 75 -1.19 7.24 5.55
N GLU A 76 -1.38 6.24 4.69
CA GLU A 76 -2.69 5.63 4.45
C GLU A 76 -3.24 4.89 5.69
N ALA A 77 -2.35 4.27 6.47
CA ALA A 77 -2.68 3.64 7.75
C ALA A 77 -3.11 4.67 8.80
N SER A 78 -2.50 5.86 8.82
CA SER A 78 -2.85 6.94 9.76
C SER A 78 -4.26 7.49 9.50
N HIS A 79 -4.69 7.46 8.24
CA HIS A 79 -6.07 7.78 7.83
C HIS A 79 -7.06 6.62 8.05
N TYR A 80 -6.63 5.49 8.62
CA TYR A 80 -7.40 4.26 8.81
C TYR A 80 -8.00 3.70 7.51
N ASN A 81 -7.30 3.90 6.39
CA ASN A 81 -7.81 3.52 5.09
C ASN A 81 -7.13 2.29 4.48
N LEU A 82 -5.98 1.90 5.04
CA LEU A 82 -5.20 0.75 4.58
C LEU A 82 -5.89 -0.60 4.87
N PHE A 83 -6.51 -0.75 6.04
CA PHE A 83 -7.25 -1.95 6.42
C PHE A 83 -8.69 -1.63 6.82
N GLN A 84 -9.61 -2.51 6.44
CA GLN A 84 -11.03 -2.42 6.83
C GLN A 84 -11.23 -2.64 8.34
N SER A 85 -10.29 -3.33 9.00
CA SER A 85 -10.32 -3.61 10.44
C SER A 85 -9.29 -2.78 11.20
N ARG A 86 -9.71 -2.12 12.27
CA ARG A 86 -8.81 -1.37 13.17
C ARG A 86 -7.81 -2.24 13.92
N ARG A 87 -8.16 -3.51 14.20
CA ARG A 87 -7.24 -4.45 14.87
C ARG A 87 -6.03 -4.82 14.01
N LEU A 88 -6.22 -4.89 12.69
CA LEU A 88 -5.15 -5.21 11.75
C LEU A 88 -4.10 -4.09 11.68
N HIS A 89 -4.53 -2.82 11.73
CA HIS A 89 -3.60 -1.69 11.84
C HIS A 89 -2.66 -1.83 13.03
N HIS A 90 -3.19 -2.06 14.23
CA HIS A 90 -2.36 -2.17 15.44
C HIS A 90 -1.39 -3.37 15.40
N ARG A 91 -1.84 -4.52 14.88
CA ARG A 91 -1.00 -5.72 14.83
C ARG A 91 0.07 -5.63 13.76
N LEU A 92 -0.18 -4.97 12.64
CA LEU A 92 0.74 -4.89 11.51
C LEU A 92 1.60 -3.63 11.51
N GLN A 93 1.36 -2.69 12.43
CA GLN A 93 2.10 -1.43 12.51
C GLN A 93 3.61 -1.63 12.51
N PHE A 94 4.12 -2.66 13.18
CA PHE A 94 5.55 -2.96 13.20
C PHE A 94 6.15 -3.33 11.83
N LEU A 95 5.34 -3.73 10.83
CA LEU A 95 5.83 -4.09 9.49
C LEU A 95 6.04 -2.88 8.58
N TYR A 96 5.33 -1.78 8.82
CA TYR A 96 5.37 -0.59 7.95
C TYR A 96 5.72 0.70 8.71
N ALA A 97 5.87 0.64 10.04
CA ALA A 97 6.26 1.74 10.90
C ALA A 97 7.55 1.45 11.69
N TRP A 98 8.32 0.43 11.28
CA TRP A 98 9.61 0.15 11.89
C TRP A 98 10.65 1.20 11.44
N PRO A 99 11.45 1.76 12.37
CA PRO A 99 12.44 2.80 12.06
C PRO A 99 13.57 2.33 11.14
#